data_AF-A0A7S2BJK7-F1
#
_entry.id   AF-A0A7S2BJK7-F1
#
_cell.length_a   1.000
_cell.length_b   1.000
_cell.length_c   1.000
_cell.angle_alpha   90.00
_cell.angle_beta   90.00
_cell.angle_gamma   90.00
#
_symmetry.space_group_name_H-M   'P 1'
#
loop_
_entity.id
_entity.type
_entity.pdbx_description
1 polymer ?
#
loop_
_entity_poly.entity_id
_entity_poly.type
_entity_poly.pdbx_seq_one_letter_code
_entity_poly.pdbx_strand_id
1 'polypeptide(L)'
;RLRRDLHELDRLGMIGEIQLATLSERVDGLISAYMGMNKIDKLCLPLPYSQLLKIFSIFFVFTVPFVMAPHVGIYTPFITLFLAAGYFGLDQVGAELESPWGVDENNLALLAIGNELCENLDTLARTVLRELKEERAAVANQHAAEVAAEVDACREEAKRQQHEQITAVLRKVLPHATQSMPAVV
;
A
#
# COMPACT_ATOMS: atom_id res chain seq x y z
N ARG A 1 -5.15 -13.58 -8.27
CA ARG A 1 -3.85 -13.15 -8.84
C ARG A 1 -2.83 -13.04 -7.72
N LEU A 2 -3.02 -12.16 -6.74
CA LEU A 2 -2.15 -11.98 -5.56
C LEU A 2 -1.65 -13.27 -4.89
N ARG A 3 -2.54 -14.25 -4.62
CA ARG A 3 -2.15 -15.53 -4.01
C ARG A 3 -1.18 -16.35 -4.89
N ARG A 4 -1.33 -16.27 -6.22
CA ARG A 4 -0.41 -16.93 -7.15
C ARG A 4 0.96 -16.29 -7.06
N ASP A 5 1.01 -14.97 -7.02
CA ASP A 5 2.26 -14.21 -6.95
C ASP A 5 3.03 -14.52 -5.64
N LEU A 6 2.32 -14.72 -4.52
CA LEU A 6 2.91 -15.19 -3.26
C LEU A 6 3.55 -16.58 -3.37
N HIS A 7 2.86 -17.53 -4.00
CA HIS A 7 3.41 -18.87 -4.22
C HIS A 7 4.61 -18.86 -5.18
N GLU A 8 4.66 -17.94 -6.14
CA GLU A 8 5.84 -17.78 -7.00
C GLU A 8 7.04 -17.21 -6.21
N LEU A 9 6.82 -16.25 -5.32
CA LEU A 9 7.88 -15.71 -4.45
C LEU A 9 8.45 -16.77 -3.49
N ASP A 10 7.59 -17.64 -2.96
CA ASP A 10 7.97 -18.80 -2.15
C ASP A 10 8.81 -19.80 -2.95
N ARG A 11 8.36 -20.14 -4.17
CA ARG A 11 9.12 -20.99 -5.10
C ARG A 11 10.50 -20.45 -5.45
N LEU A 12 10.63 -19.12 -5.53
CA LEU A 12 11.89 -18.44 -5.80
C LEU A 12 12.78 -18.33 -4.55
N GLY A 13 12.32 -18.80 -3.38
CA GLY A 13 13.05 -18.73 -2.11
C GLY A 13 13.28 -17.30 -1.61
N MET A 14 12.51 -16.33 -2.12
CA MET A 14 12.68 -14.90 -1.79
C MET A 14 11.99 -14.49 -0.50
N ILE A 15 11.09 -15.32 0.04
CA ILE A 15 10.35 -15.08 1.28
C ILE A 15 10.46 -16.29 2.19
N GLY A 16 10.63 -16.05 3.50
CA GLY A 16 10.69 -17.13 4.49
C GLY A 16 9.30 -17.69 4.80
N GLU A 17 9.23 -18.93 5.29
CA GLU A 17 7.97 -19.64 5.60
C GLU A 17 7.05 -18.84 6.55
N ILE A 18 7.63 -18.23 7.59
CA ILE A 18 6.88 -17.39 8.56
C ILE A 18 6.33 -16.13 7.88
N GLN A 19 7.09 -15.51 6.97
CA GLN A 19 6.67 -14.32 6.24
C GLN A 19 5.53 -14.67 5.26
N LEU A 20 5.64 -15.80 4.57
CA LEU A 20 4.60 -16.32 3.68
C LEU A 20 3.30 -16.58 4.44
N ALA A 21 3.37 -17.25 5.59
CA ALA A 21 2.20 -17.53 6.42
C ALA A 21 1.53 -16.22 6.88
N THR A 22 2.32 -15.28 7.38
CA THR A 22 1.82 -13.96 7.81
C THR A 22 1.16 -13.21 6.65
N LEU A 23 1.79 -13.19 5.48
CA LEU A 23 1.28 -12.46 4.32
C LEU A 23 0.02 -13.12 3.75
N SER A 24 -0.05 -14.45 3.73
CA SER A 24 -1.26 -15.18 3.36
C SER A 24 -2.43 -14.83 4.29
N GLU A 25 -2.20 -14.77 5.60
CA GLU A 25 -3.21 -14.38 6.59
C GLU A 25 -3.71 -12.94 6.35
N ARG A 26 -2.80 -12.00 6.07
CA ARG A 26 -3.18 -10.62 5.73
C ARG A 26 -4.04 -10.54 4.47
N VAL A 27 -3.70 -11.32 3.45
CA VAL A 27 -4.48 -11.39 2.20
C VAL A 27 -5.86 -12.01 2.44
N ASP A 28 -5.95 -13.05 3.25
CA ASP A 28 -7.23 -13.66 3.62
C ASP A 28 -8.10 -12.70 4.42
N GLY A 29 -7.50 -11.90 5.31
CA GLY A 29 -8.17 -10.80 6.00
C GLY A 29 -8.78 -9.77 5.05
N LEU A 30 -8.02 -9.35 4.03
CA LEU A 30 -8.51 -8.42 2.99
C LEU A 30 -9.67 -9.01 2.19
N ILE A 31 -9.56 -10.28 1.79
CA ILE A 31 -10.63 -10.98 1.06
C ILE A 31 -11.88 -11.09 1.92
N SER A 32 -11.74 -11.41 3.21
CA SER A 32 -12.86 -11.49 4.15
C SER A 32 -13.57 -10.15 4.30
N ALA A 33 -12.81 -9.06 4.46
CA ALA A 33 -13.37 -7.71 4.52
C ALA A 33 -14.10 -7.33 3.23
N TYR A 34 -13.51 -7.62 2.07
CA TYR A 34 -14.14 -7.40 0.76
C TYR A 34 -15.46 -8.18 0.60
N MET A 35 -15.46 -9.46 0.99
CA MET A 35 -16.67 -10.28 0.96
C MET A 35 -17.74 -9.75 1.93
N GLY A 36 -17.34 -9.22 3.09
CA GLY A 36 -18.22 -8.52 4.02
C GLY A 36 -18.90 -7.32 3.38
N MET A 37 -18.12 -6.43 2.74
CA MET A 37 -18.66 -5.27 2.01
C MET A 37 -19.61 -5.70 0.89
N ASN A 38 -19.19 -6.66 0.05
CA ASN A 38 -20.00 -7.19 -1.04
C ASN A 38 -21.29 -7.86 -0.57
N LYS A 39 -21.29 -8.46 0.64
CA LYS A 39 -22.50 -9.00 1.23
C LYS A 39 -23.47 -7.89 1.59
N ILE A 40 -23.00 -6.85 2.28
CA ILE A 40 -23.85 -5.74 2.70
C ILE A 40 -24.35 -4.96 1.46
N ASP A 41 -23.55 -4.81 0.41
CA ASP A 41 -23.96 -4.24 -0.89
C ASP A 41 -25.05 -5.06 -1.58
N LYS A 42 -25.00 -6.38 -1.45
CA LYS A 42 -26.02 -7.28 -2.01
C LYS A 42 -27.23 -7.49 -1.09
N LEU A 43 -27.25 -6.92 0.11
CA LEU A 43 -28.40 -6.99 1.01
C LEU A 43 -29.55 -6.07 0.59
N CYS A 44 -29.41 -5.32 -0.52
CA CYS A 44 -30.49 -4.57 -1.13
C CYS A 44 -31.78 -5.39 -1.12
N LEU A 45 -32.83 -4.83 -0.51
CA LEU A 45 -34.11 -5.50 -0.38
C LEU A 45 -34.61 -5.91 -1.77
N PRO A 46 -35.20 -7.12 -1.92
CA PRO A 46 -35.76 -7.53 -3.19
C PRO A 46 -36.72 -6.45 -3.71
N LEU A 47 -36.63 -6.11 -5.00
CA LEU A 47 -37.45 -5.07 -5.63
C LEU A 47 -38.96 -5.15 -5.27
N PRO A 48 -39.60 -6.34 -5.21
CA PRO A 48 -41.02 -6.42 -4.84
C PRO A 48 -41.31 -5.95 -3.40
N TYR A 49 -40.36 -6.12 -2.49
CA TYR A 49 -40.51 -5.73 -1.08
C TYR A 49 -40.50 -4.20 -0.94
N SER A 50 -39.54 -3.51 -1.54
CA SER A 50 -39.47 -2.04 -1.52
C SER A 50 -40.69 -1.41 -2.21
N GLN A 51 -41.18 -2.01 -3.29
CA GLN A 51 -42.41 -1.57 -3.95
C GLN A 51 -43.64 -1.73 -3.04
N LEU A 52 -43.77 -2.89 -2.38
CA LEU A 52 -44.88 -3.14 -1.47
C LEU A 52 -44.87 -2.17 -0.28
N LEU A 53 -43.69 -1.88 0.29
CA LEU A 53 -43.53 -0.89 1.35
C LEU A 53 -43.96 0.51 0.90
N LYS A 54 -43.60 0.93 -0.32
CA LYS A 54 -44.00 2.23 -0.85
C LYS A 54 -45.52 2.32 -1.02
N ILE A 55 -46.14 1.27 -1.55
CA ILE A 55 -47.60 1.19 -1.72
C ILE A 55 -48.29 1.27 -0.35
N PHE A 56 -47.85 0.47 0.63
CA PHE A 56 -48.41 0.48 1.99
C PHE A 56 -48.27 1.85 2.67
N SER A 57 -47.10 2.49 2.52
CA SER A 57 -46.82 3.83 3.04
C SER A 57 -47.77 4.88 2.49
N ILE A 58 -48.05 4.84 1.18
CA ILE A 58 -49.02 5.74 0.53
C ILE A 58 -50.43 5.49 1.08
N PHE A 59 -50.86 4.23 1.21
CA PHE A 59 -52.16 3.90 1.79
C PHE A 59 -52.29 4.36 3.24
N PHE A 60 -51.23 4.22 4.04
CA PHE A 60 -51.22 4.67 5.43
C PHE A 60 -51.43 6.18 5.52
N VAL A 61 -50.61 6.98 4.83
CA VAL A 61 -50.73 8.45 4.83
C VAL A 61 -52.08 8.90 4.25
N PHE A 62 -52.60 8.21 3.23
CA PHE A 62 -53.91 8.49 2.66
C PHE A 62 -55.07 8.22 3.64
N THR A 63 -54.92 7.24 4.54
CA THR A 63 -55.97 6.86 5.51
C THR A 63 -56.01 7.80 6.72
N VAL A 64 -54.86 8.33 7.13
CA VAL A 64 -54.72 9.27 8.28
C VAL A 64 -55.73 10.42 8.30
N PRO A 65 -55.97 11.20 7.22
CA PRO A 65 -56.91 12.32 7.27
C PRO A 65 -58.35 11.87 7.55
N PHE A 66 -58.76 10.68 7.08
CA PHE A 66 -60.09 10.14 7.35
C PHE A 66 -60.24 9.75 8.82
N VAL A 67 -59.18 9.20 9.42
CA VAL A 67 -59.16 8.85 10.85
C VAL A 67 -59.14 10.11 11.72
N MET A 68 -58.42 11.16 11.30
CA MET A 68 -58.28 12.38 12.09
C MET A 68 -59.39 13.41 11.90
N ALA A 69 -60.13 13.37 10.79
CA ALA A 69 -61.21 14.34 10.52
C ALA A 69 -62.24 14.47 11.66
N PRO A 70 -62.71 13.39 12.32
CA PRO A 70 -63.65 13.49 13.43
C PRO A 70 -63.05 14.09 14.71
N HIS A 71 -61.73 14.03 14.89
CA HIS A 71 -61.05 14.45 16.11
C HIS A 71 -60.58 15.91 16.07
N VAL A 72 -60.12 16.38 14.91
CA VAL A 72 -59.43 17.69 14.79
C VAL A 72 -60.03 18.64 13.76
N GLY A 73 -61.03 18.20 12.99
CA GLY A 73 -61.82 19.06 12.10
C GLY A 73 -60.97 19.83 11.08
N ILE A 74 -61.03 21.16 11.11
CA ILE A 74 -60.33 22.02 10.12
C ILE A 74 -58.80 21.94 10.22
N TYR A 75 -58.26 21.50 11.35
CA TYR A 75 -56.81 21.35 11.54
C TYR A 75 -56.25 20.05 10.97
N THR A 76 -57.12 19.09 10.60
CA THR A 76 -56.73 17.81 10.00
C THR A 76 -55.74 17.92 8.84
N PRO A 77 -55.91 18.79 7.82
CA PRO A 77 -54.92 18.90 6.74
C PRO A 77 -53.54 19.34 7.22
N PHE A 78 -53.44 20.24 8.21
CA PHE A 78 -52.15 20.70 8.74
C PHE A 78 -51.41 19.58 9.47
N ILE A 79 -52.11 18.84 10.33
CA ILE A 79 -51.53 17.73 11.10
C ILE A 79 -51.16 16.58 10.17
N THR A 80 -52.01 16.27 9.20
CA THR A 80 -51.76 15.21 8.21
C THR A 80 -50.57 15.56 7.33
N LEU A 81 -50.43 16.83 6.92
CA LEU A 81 -49.29 17.30 6.14
C LEU A 81 -47.98 17.17 6.93
N PHE A 82 -47.98 17.56 8.20
CA PHE A 82 -46.82 17.41 9.08
C PHE A 82 -46.41 15.93 9.24
N LEU A 83 -47.39 15.05 9.49
CA LEU A 83 -47.14 13.62 9.60
C LEU A 83 -46.61 13.02 8.28
N ALA A 84 -47.22 13.39 7.15
CA ALA A 84 -46.78 12.95 5.83
C ALA A 84 -45.35 13.38 5.54
N ALA A 85 -44.99 14.64 5.83
CA ALA A 85 -43.63 15.14 5.67
C ALA A 85 -42.62 14.35 6.51
N GLY A 86 -42.94 14.05 7.77
CA GLY A 86 -42.09 13.21 8.63
C GLY A 86 -41.96 11.78 8.11
N TYR A 87 -43.07 11.15 7.73
CA TYR A 87 -43.09 9.75 7.31
C TYR A 87 -42.39 9.54 5.95
N PHE A 88 -42.65 10.39 4.96
CA PHE A 88 -41.94 10.34 3.67
C PHE A 88 -40.48 10.76 3.78
N GLY A 89 -40.15 11.68 4.70
CA GLY A 89 -38.76 12.00 5.01
C GLY A 89 -38.01 10.79 5.56
N LEU A 90 -38.63 10.03 6.48
CA LEU A 90 -38.06 8.78 7.00
C LEU A 90 -37.89 7.71 5.93
N ASP A 91 -38.87 7.56 5.03
CA ASP A 91 -38.78 6.62 3.89
C ASP A 91 -37.60 6.98 2.98
N GLN A 92 -37.39 8.27 2.70
CA GLN A 92 -36.26 8.74 1.90
C GLN A 92 -34.91 8.51 2.58
N VAL A 93 -34.81 8.80 3.89
CA VAL A 93 -33.60 8.53 4.68
C VAL A 93 -33.30 7.02 4.71
N GLY A 94 -34.33 6.18 4.82
CA GLY A 94 -34.20 4.73 4.74
C GLY A 94 -33.62 4.29 3.39
N ALA A 95 -34.14 4.86 2.29
CA ALA A 95 -33.65 4.56 0.95
C ALA A 95 -32.18 4.97 0.74
N GLU A 96 -31.74 6.11 1.31
CA GLU A 96 -30.32 6.51 1.29
C GLU A 96 -29.45 5.53 2.09
N LEU A 97 -29.91 5.10 3.27
CA LEU A 97 -29.18 4.17 4.13
C LEU A 97 -29.06 2.75 3.56
N GLU A 98 -29.94 2.36 2.63
CA GLU A 98 -29.88 1.06 1.94
C GLU A 98 -28.70 0.96 0.95
N SER A 99 -28.13 2.08 0.48
CA SER A 99 -27.02 2.09 -0.49
C SER A 99 -25.80 2.89 0.01
N PRO A 100 -25.07 2.39 1.02
CA PRO A 100 -24.04 3.17 1.72
C PRO A 100 -22.76 3.45 0.90
N TRP A 101 -22.59 2.78 -0.25
CA TRP A 101 -21.46 2.99 -1.20
C TRP A 101 -21.86 3.79 -2.44
N GLY A 102 -22.99 4.49 -2.42
CA GLY A 102 -23.43 5.36 -3.50
C GLY A 102 -22.55 6.60 -3.69
N VAL A 103 -23.04 7.52 -4.52
CA VAL A 103 -22.37 8.79 -4.83
C VAL A 103 -23.00 10.01 -4.15
N ASP A 104 -24.08 9.81 -3.39
CA ASP A 104 -24.74 10.88 -2.64
C ASP A 104 -23.85 11.43 -1.53
N GLU A 105 -24.12 12.68 -1.12
CA GLU A 105 -23.32 13.42 -0.15
C GLU A 105 -23.19 12.72 1.22
N ASN A 106 -24.19 11.93 1.61
CA ASN A 106 -24.25 11.23 2.89
C ASN A 106 -23.60 9.84 2.85
N ASN A 107 -23.08 9.40 1.70
CA ASN A 107 -22.44 8.09 1.56
C ASN A 107 -20.99 8.09 2.05
N LEU A 108 -20.43 6.89 2.23
CA LEU A 108 -19.02 6.77 2.58
C LEU A 108 -18.12 7.30 1.44
N ALA A 109 -17.09 8.06 1.80
CA ALA A 109 -16.13 8.64 0.87
C ALA A 109 -15.12 7.60 0.34
N LEU A 110 -15.58 6.60 -0.41
CA LEU A 110 -14.75 5.48 -0.89
C LEU A 110 -13.58 5.93 -1.74
N LEU A 111 -13.78 6.96 -2.57
CA LEU A 111 -12.71 7.53 -3.38
C LEU A 111 -11.62 8.18 -2.53
N ALA A 112 -11.99 8.88 -1.45
CA ALA A 112 -11.02 9.47 -0.54
C ALA A 112 -10.20 8.40 0.18
N ILE A 113 -10.89 7.38 0.72
CA ILE A 113 -10.23 6.24 1.39
C ILE A 113 -9.32 5.47 0.42
N GLY A 114 -9.78 5.26 -0.83
CA GLY A 114 -8.99 4.60 -1.86
C GLY A 114 -7.75 5.39 -2.27
N ASN A 115 -7.87 6.70 -2.39
CA ASN A 115 -6.73 7.58 -2.68
C ASN A 115 -5.71 7.58 -1.53
N GLU A 116 -6.17 7.66 -0.28
CA GLU A 116 -5.31 7.58 0.90
C GLU A 116 -4.58 6.23 0.97
N LEU A 117 -5.27 5.12 0.68
CA LEU A 117 -4.63 3.80 0.61
C LEU A 117 -3.55 3.75 -0.48
N CYS A 118 -3.82 4.30 -1.66
CA CYS A 118 -2.85 4.36 -2.76
C CYS A 118 -1.62 5.20 -2.37
N GLU A 119 -1.81 6.35 -1.74
CA GLU A 119 -0.73 7.21 -1.28
C GLU A 119 0.14 6.54 -0.21
N ASN A 120 -0.50 5.86 0.75
CA ASN A 120 0.19 5.09 1.77
C ASN A 120 1.02 3.93 1.18
N LEU A 121 0.46 3.20 0.21
CA LEU A 121 1.16 2.12 -0.48
C LEU A 121 2.34 2.64 -1.32
N ASP A 122 2.17 3.76 -2.02
CA ASP A 122 3.23 4.39 -2.80
C ASP A 122 4.37 4.89 -1.89
N THR A 123 4.04 5.48 -0.74
CA THR A 123 5.02 5.91 0.26
C THR A 123 5.81 4.72 0.80
N LEU A 124 5.14 3.61 1.10
CA LEU A 124 5.80 2.38 1.55
C LEU A 124 6.72 1.82 0.46
N ALA A 125 6.24 1.74 -0.78
CA ALA A 125 7.02 1.25 -1.92
C ALA A 125 8.28 2.10 -2.16
N ARG A 126 8.16 3.43 -2.10
CA ARG A 126 9.30 4.34 -2.24
C ARG A 126 10.32 4.16 -1.12
N THR A 127 9.86 3.91 0.10
CA THR A 127 10.73 3.68 1.26
C THR A 127 11.55 2.40 1.07
N VAL A 128 10.89 1.29 0.75
CA VAL A 128 11.58 0.00 0.49
C VAL A 128 12.54 0.11 -0.69
N LEU A 129 12.14 0.74 -1.79
CA LEU A 129 13.02 0.93 -2.95
C LEU A 129 14.24 1.80 -2.64
N ARG A 130 14.12 2.74 -1.71
CA ARG A 130 15.24 3.56 -1.25
C ARG A 130 16.22 2.73 -0.43
N GLU A 131 15.73 1.97 0.54
CA GLU A 131 16.56 1.06 1.37
C GLU A 131 17.33 0.07 0.49
N LEU A 132 16.66 -0.56 -0.48
CA LEU A 132 17.30 -1.48 -1.42
C LEU A 132 18.37 -0.81 -2.29
N LYS A 133 18.19 0.47 -2.67
CA LYS A 133 19.21 1.22 -3.42
C LYS A 133 20.40 1.57 -2.54
N GLU A 134 20.17 1.95 -1.28
CA GLU A 134 21.21 2.26 -0.31
C GLU A 134 22.06 1.03 0.02
N GLU A 135 21.43 -0.13 0.25
CA GLU A 135 22.13 -1.41 0.43
C GLU A 135 22.98 -1.78 -0.78
N ARG A 136 22.41 -1.70 -2.00
CA ARG A 136 23.15 -1.99 -3.24
C ARG A 136 24.33 -1.04 -3.44
N ALA A 137 24.17 0.24 -3.15
CA ALA A 137 25.25 1.21 -3.24
C ALA A 137 26.36 0.95 -2.21
N ALA A 138 26.00 0.56 -0.99
CA ALA A 138 26.96 0.18 0.04
C ALA A 138 27.80 -1.05 -0.38
N VAL A 139 27.14 -2.08 -0.92
CA VAL A 139 27.82 -3.29 -1.43
C VAL A 139 28.72 -2.96 -2.63
N ALA A 140 28.23 -2.14 -3.56
CA ALA A 140 29.04 -1.70 -4.71
C ALA A 140 30.27 -0.89 -4.28
N ASN A 141 30.12 0.00 -3.29
CA ASN A 141 31.24 0.78 -2.76
C ASN A 141 32.25 -0.09 -2.00
N GLN A 142 31.78 -1.09 -1.22
CA GLN A 142 32.66 -2.05 -0.57
C GLN A 142 33.47 -2.85 -1.60
N HIS A 143 32.81 -3.37 -2.64
CA HIS A 143 33.48 -4.11 -3.69
C HIS A 143 34.49 -3.24 -4.47
N ALA A 144 34.13 -1.99 -4.80
CA ALA A 144 35.03 -1.06 -5.45
C ALA A 144 36.26 -0.71 -4.58
N ALA A 145 36.08 -0.58 -3.27
CA ALA A 145 37.18 -0.31 -2.33
C ALA A 145 38.13 -1.52 -2.20
N GLU A 146 37.58 -2.74 -2.17
CA GLU A 146 38.37 -3.98 -2.13
C GLU A 146 39.21 -4.15 -3.41
N VAL A 147 38.60 -3.96 -4.58
CA VAL A 147 39.31 -4.02 -5.87
C VAL A 147 40.37 -2.92 -5.98
N ALA A 148 40.08 -1.71 -5.51
CA ALA A 148 41.07 -0.62 -5.48
C ALA A 148 42.27 -0.97 -4.60
N ALA A 149 42.03 -1.56 -3.42
CA ALA A 149 43.09 -2.00 -2.52
C ALA A 149 43.97 -3.11 -3.13
N GLU A 150 43.38 -4.08 -3.83
CA GLU A 150 44.14 -5.10 -4.58
C GLU A 150 44.97 -4.51 -5.71
N VAL A 151 44.41 -3.56 -6.47
CA VAL A 151 45.13 -2.89 -7.56
C VAL A 151 46.30 -2.06 -7.04
N ASP A 152 46.11 -1.35 -5.92
CA ASP A 152 47.17 -0.56 -5.29
C ASP A 152 48.28 -1.44 -4.71
N ALA A 153 47.94 -2.59 -4.11
CA ALA A 153 48.92 -3.57 -3.64
C ALA A 153 49.77 -4.12 -4.80
N CYS A 154 49.14 -4.53 -5.90
CA CYS A 154 49.83 -5.02 -7.10
C CYS A 154 50.73 -3.94 -7.73
N ARG A 155 50.27 -2.68 -7.75
CA ARG A 155 51.05 -1.54 -8.23
C ARG A 155 52.30 -1.29 -7.37
N GLU A 156 52.20 -1.38 -6.05
CA GLU A 156 53.34 -1.21 -5.15
C GLU A 156 54.32 -2.39 -5.23
N GLU A 157 53.84 -3.62 -5.40
CA GLU A 157 54.69 -4.79 -5.66
C GLU A 157 55.45 -4.67 -6.98
N ALA A 158 54.78 -4.23 -8.06
CA ALA A 158 55.42 -4.01 -9.35
C ALA A 158 56.54 -2.97 -9.25
N LYS A 159 56.32 -1.86 -8.52
CA LYS A 159 57.36 -0.85 -8.26
C LYS A 159 58.56 -1.44 -7.52
N ARG A 160 58.32 -2.27 -6.50
CA ARG A 160 59.39 -2.93 -5.72
C ARG A 160 60.22 -3.88 -6.58
N GLN A 161 59.57 -4.73 -7.38
CA GLN A 161 60.25 -5.64 -8.31
C GLN A 161 61.08 -4.88 -9.34
N GLN A 162 60.55 -3.75 -9.84
CA GLN A 162 61.26 -2.90 -10.80
C GLN A 162 62.50 -2.27 -10.17
N HIS A 163 62.39 -1.75 -8.93
CA HIS A 163 63.53 -1.21 -8.18
C HIS A 163 64.61 -2.27 -7.91
N GLU A 164 64.19 -3.49 -7.56
CA GLU A 164 65.09 -4.62 -7.31
C GLU A 164 65.80 -5.06 -8.60
N GLN A 165 65.08 -5.16 -9.73
CA GLN A 165 65.67 -5.46 -11.04
C GLN A 165 66.69 -4.38 -11.46
N ILE A 166 66.36 -3.10 -11.33
CA ILE A 166 67.28 -1.99 -11.65
C ILE A 166 68.54 -2.08 -10.79
N THR A 167 68.38 -2.34 -9.48
CA THR A 167 69.51 -2.50 -8.55
C THR A 167 70.37 -3.71 -8.90
N ALA A 168 69.77 -4.82 -9.30
CA ALA A 168 70.49 -6.03 -9.73
C ALA A 168 71.25 -5.82 -11.04
N VAL A 169 70.68 -5.09 -12.00
CA VAL A 169 71.34 -4.72 -13.26
C VAL A 169 72.52 -3.79 -13.00
N LEU A 170 72.33 -2.73 -12.18
CA LEU A 170 73.41 -1.82 -11.78
C LEU A 170 74.58 -2.56 -11.12
N ARG A 171 74.29 -3.53 -10.23
CA ARG A 171 75.30 -4.38 -9.59
C ARG A 171 76.10 -5.23 -10.60
N LYS A 172 75.47 -5.68 -11.69
CA LYS A 172 76.12 -6.47 -12.75
C LYS A 172 76.97 -5.62 -13.70
N VAL A 173 76.56 -4.39 -13.97
CA VAL A 173 77.23 -3.48 -14.94
C VAL A 173 78.39 -2.71 -14.28
N LEU A 174 78.34 -2.45 -12.97
CA LEU A 174 79.39 -1.75 -12.21
C LEU A 174 79.95 -2.62 -11.07
N PRO A 175 80.93 -3.53 -11.33
CA PRO A 175 81.53 -4.37 -10.30
C PRO A 175 82.51 -3.65 -9.36
N HIS A 176 82.88 -2.38 -9.62
CA HIS A 176 83.93 -1.66 -8.87
C HIS A 176 83.52 -0.34 -8.21
N ALA A 177 82.23 0.01 -8.15
CA ALA A 177 81.78 1.26 -7.50
C ALA A 177 81.26 1.10 -6.06
N THR A 178 81.47 -0.06 -5.41
CA THR A 178 81.08 -0.30 -4.00
C THR A 178 82.26 -0.21 -3.03
N GLN A 179 83.33 0.50 -3.40
CA GLN A 179 84.28 1.01 -2.40
C GLN A 179 84.26 2.54 -2.41
N SER A 180 83.81 3.07 -1.27
CA SER A 180 83.67 4.49 -0.91
C SER A 180 82.37 5.18 -1.37
N MET A 181 81.41 5.30 -0.44
CA MET A 181 81.03 6.59 0.13
C MET A 181 80.24 6.41 1.44
N PRO A 182 80.43 7.29 2.44
CA PRO A 182 79.85 7.17 3.77
C PRO A 182 78.42 7.73 3.82
N ALA A 183 77.71 7.33 4.88
CA ALA A 183 76.36 7.77 5.23
C ALA A 183 76.19 9.30 5.16
N VAL A 184 75.12 9.74 4.48
CA VAL A 184 74.56 11.07 4.63
C VAL A 184 73.05 10.92 4.83
N VAL A 185 72.63 11.36 6.03
CA VAL A 185 71.34 11.91 6.50
C VAL A 185 70.08 11.55 5.73
#